data_AF-A0A6L3XQ82-F1
#
_entry.id   AF-A0A6L3XQ82-F1
#
_cell.length_a   1.000
_cell.length_b   1.000
_cell.length_c   1.000
_cell.angle_alpha   90.00
_cell.angle_beta   90.00
_cell.angle_gamma   90.00
#
_symmetry.space_group_name_H-M   'P 1'
#
loop_
_entity.id
_entity.type
_entity.pdbx_description
1 polymer ?
#
loop_
_entity_poly.entity_id
_entity_poly.type
_entity_poly.pdbx_seq_one_letter_code
_entity_poly.pdbx_strand_id
1 'polypeptide(L)'
;MKTLKIAVSRACPECFTTSRDIVDITASDYIDVAAVVLAVSDIFNGAIEEIEATGFGIPVFIATHKEERVPAEFLSRIHGVFEYSDTSNAYYGRQLEAAAQKYEIQL
;
A
#
# COMPACT_ATOMS: atom_id res chain seq x y z
N MET A 1 9.38 18.88 -8.80
CA MET A 1 8.12 18.14 -9.03
C MET A 1 7.58 17.73 -7.67
N LYS A 2 6.26 17.79 -7.46
CA LYS A 2 5.66 17.38 -6.19
C LYS A 2 5.65 15.85 -6.14
N THR A 3 6.27 15.27 -5.13
CA THR A 3 6.26 13.83 -4.89
C THR A 3 4.84 13.39 -4.53
N LEU A 4 4.33 12.34 -5.18
CA LEU A 4 3.02 11.79 -4.85
C LEU A 4 3.04 11.13 -3.47
N LYS A 5 1.88 11.09 -2.83
CA LYS A 5 1.67 10.59 -1.47
C LYS A 5 1.62 9.07 -1.44
N ILE A 6 1.66 8.52 -0.23
CA ILE A 6 1.29 7.12 0.04
C ILE A 6 -0.06 7.11 0.74
N ALA A 7 -1.03 6.36 0.22
CA ALA A 7 -2.29 6.14 0.91
C ALA A 7 -2.15 4.93 1.85
N VAL A 8 -2.54 5.08 3.12
CA VAL A 8 -2.35 4.07 4.15
C VAL A 8 -3.63 3.89 4.95
N SER A 9 -4.05 2.64 5.14
CA SER A 9 -5.15 2.33 6.05
C SER A 9 -4.76 2.60 7.51
N ARG A 10 -5.69 3.14 8.29
CA ARG A 10 -5.50 3.29 9.75
C ARG A 10 -5.34 1.97 10.49
N ALA A 11 -5.80 0.87 9.90
CA ALA A 11 -5.68 -0.45 10.48
C ALA A 11 -4.30 -1.09 10.23
N CYS A 12 -3.43 -0.44 9.44
CA CYS A 12 -2.10 -0.98 9.15
C CYS A 12 -1.19 -0.97 10.39
N PRO A 13 -0.46 -2.05 10.67
CA PRO A 13 0.66 -2.00 11.59
C PRO A 13 1.79 -1.11 11.04
N GLU A 14 2.61 -0.57 11.95
CA GLU A 14 3.83 0.17 11.60
C GLU A 14 4.92 -0.76 11.04
N CYS A 15 4.74 -1.20 9.80
CA CYS A 15 5.58 -2.17 9.10
C CYS A 15 6.53 -1.53 8.07
N PHE A 16 6.48 -0.22 7.85
CA PHE A 16 7.36 0.46 6.91
C PHE A 16 7.65 1.89 7.33
N THR A 17 8.69 2.48 6.74
CA THR A 17 8.99 3.92 6.86
C THR A 17 9.06 4.55 5.47
N THR A 18 8.61 5.79 5.34
CA THR A 18 8.74 6.58 4.10
C THR A 18 8.94 8.05 4.45
N SER A 19 9.59 8.79 3.55
CA SER A 19 9.69 10.26 3.63
C SER A 19 8.57 10.98 2.89
N ARG A 20 7.68 10.23 2.21
CA ARG A 20 6.52 10.79 1.49
C ARG A 20 5.42 11.16 2.47
N ASP A 21 4.61 12.13 2.08
CA ASP A 21 3.37 12.44 2.81
C ASP A 21 2.45 11.22 2.80
N ILE A 22 1.87 10.91 3.95
CA ILE A 22 0.90 9.84 4.13
C ILE A 22 -0.51 10.44 4.20
N VAL A 23 -1.44 9.85 3.45
CA VAL A 23 -2.87 10.15 3.50
C VAL A 23 -3.64 8.89 3.86
N ASP A 24 -4.78 9.06 4.51
CA ASP A 24 -5.71 7.97 4.79
C ASP A 24 -6.41 7.51 3.50
N ILE A 25 -6.56 6.19 3.30
CA ILE A 25 -7.32 5.64 2.17
C ILE A 25 -8.76 6.15 2.15
N THR A 26 -9.42 6.36 3.29
CA THR A 26 -10.81 6.82 3.35
C THR A 26 -10.95 8.32 3.07
N ALA A 27 -9.84 9.05 3.05
CA ALA A 27 -9.80 10.49 2.80
C ALA A 27 -9.10 10.83 1.47
N SER A 28 -8.83 9.83 0.63
CA SER A 28 -8.15 9.97 -0.64
C SER A 28 -9.08 9.58 -1.80
N ASP A 29 -8.96 10.31 -2.91
CA ASP A 29 -9.51 9.92 -4.22
C ASP A 29 -8.45 9.19 -5.08
N TYR A 30 -7.29 8.89 -4.49
CA TYR A 30 -6.12 8.25 -5.09
C TYR A 30 -5.44 9.01 -6.24
N ILE A 31 -5.87 10.23 -6.57
CA ILE A 31 -5.32 11.00 -7.70
C ILE A 31 -3.87 11.44 -7.43
N ASP A 32 -3.56 11.80 -6.17
CA ASP A 32 -2.24 12.25 -5.77
C ASP A 32 -1.41 11.19 -5.02
N VAL A 33 -1.67 9.91 -5.31
CA VAL A 33 -1.10 8.75 -4.61
C VAL A 33 -0.23 7.91 -5.57
N ALA A 34 0.97 7.50 -5.11
CA ALA A 34 1.88 6.63 -5.87
C ALA A 34 1.90 5.17 -5.41
N ALA A 35 1.43 4.87 -4.20
CA ALA A 35 1.22 3.50 -3.74
C ALA A 35 0.21 3.48 -2.60
N VAL A 36 -0.46 2.34 -2.41
CA VAL A 36 -1.42 2.12 -1.34
C VAL A 36 -0.93 1.01 -0.41
N VAL A 37 -1.08 1.19 0.90
CA VAL A 37 -0.83 0.15 1.91
C VAL A 37 -2.12 -0.12 2.68
N LEU A 38 -2.65 -1.33 2.54
CA LEU A 38 -3.91 -1.78 3.14
C LEU A 38 -3.65 -2.77 4.27
N ALA A 39 -4.55 -2.85 5.24
CA ALA A 39 -4.59 -3.95 6.19
C ALA A 39 -5.38 -5.13 5.62
N VAL A 40 -5.22 -6.30 6.22
CA VAL A 40 -6.00 -7.49 5.81
C VAL A 40 -7.50 -7.27 5.94
N SER A 41 -7.96 -6.49 6.93
CA SER A 41 -9.37 -6.13 7.09
C SER A 41 -9.94 -5.37 5.88
N ASP A 42 -9.12 -4.54 5.22
CA ASP A 42 -9.57 -3.71 4.10
C ASP A 42 -9.81 -4.53 2.85
N ILE A 43 -9.09 -5.65 2.70
CA ILE A 43 -9.35 -6.64 1.65
C ILE A 43 -10.79 -7.16 1.76
N PHE A 44 -11.21 -7.53 2.97
CA PHE A 44 -12.57 -8.03 3.21
C PHE A 44 -13.66 -6.96 3.05
N ASN A 45 -13.27 -5.67 3.10
CA ASN A 45 -14.15 -4.54 2.84
C ASN A 45 -14.22 -4.15 1.35
N GLY A 46 -13.49 -4.84 0.47
CA GLY A 46 -13.50 -4.57 -0.97
C GLY A 46 -12.58 -3.43 -1.42
N ALA A 47 -11.59 -3.04 -0.60
CA ALA A 47 -10.72 -1.90 -0.93
C ALA A 47 -9.85 -2.16 -2.18
N ILE A 48 -9.48 -3.41 -2.46
CA ILE A 48 -8.70 -3.74 -3.67
C ILE A 48 -9.54 -3.51 -4.92
N GLU A 49 -10.80 -3.96 -4.92
CA GLU A 49 -11.75 -3.74 -6.01
C GLU A 49 -12.00 -2.25 -6.24
N GLU A 50 -12.13 -1.47 -5.18
CA GLU A 50 -12.32 -0.01 -5.25
C GLU A 50 -11.13 0.67 -5.92
N ILE A 51 -9.90 0.32 -5.51
CA ILE A 51 -8.67 0.87 -6.10
C ILE A 51 -8.54 0.44 -7.57
N GLU A 52 -8.79 -0.83 -7.89
CA GLU A 52 -8.76 -1.31 -9.28
C GLU A 52 -9.80 -0.60 -10.16
N ALA A 53 -10.99 -0.31 -9.63
CA ALA A 53 -12.05 0.39 -10.34
C ALA A 53 -11.68 1.84 -10.72
N THR A 54 -10.71 2.46 -10.04
CA THR A 54 -10.17 3.77 -10.45
C THR A 54 -9.49 3.73 -11.81
N GLY A 55 -8.97 2.56 -12.21
CA GLY A 55 -8.20 2.38 -13.44
C GLY A 55 -6.80 2.99 -13.40
N PHE A 56 -6.35 3.52 -12.26
CA PHE A 56 -5.04 4.18 -12.14
C PHE A 56 -3.88 3.20 -12.13
N GLY A 57 -4.09 1.93 -11.76
CA GLY A 57 -3.02 0.93 -11.72
C GLY A 57 -2.01 1.16 -10.61
N ILE A 58 -2.44 1.79 -9.51
CA ILE A 58 -1.58 2.12 -8.36
C ILE A 58 -1.10 0.83 -7.70
N PRO A 59 0.20 0.68 -7.38
CA PRO A 59 0.70 -0.49 -6.67
C PRO A 59 0.11 -0.60 -5.26
N VAL A 60 -0.47 -1.76 -4.94
CA VAL A 60 -1.11 -2.06 -3.66
C VAL A 60 -0.24 -3.03 -2.84
N PHE A 61 0.04 -2.69 -1.59
CA PHE A 61 0.73 -3.53 -0.62
C PHE A 61 -0.20 -3.88 0.53
N ILE A 62 -0.04 -5.07 1.11
CA ILE A 62 -0.80 -5.49 2.29
C ILE A 62 0.10 -5.56 3.51
N ALA A 63 -0.23 -4.79 4.55
CA ALA A 63 0.38 -4.87 5.85
C ALA A 63 -0.34 -5.93 6.71
N THR A 64 0.42 -6.85 7.30
CA THR A 64 -0.12 -7.96 8.09
C THR A 64 0.56 -8.05 9.44
N HIS A 65 -0.18 -8.47 10.47
CA HIS A 65 0.42 -8.99 11.70
C HIS A 65 0.96 -10.42 11.47
N LYS A 66 1.83 -10.91 12.37
CA LYS A 66 2.52 -12.22 12.23
C LYS A 66 1.58 -13.43 11.99
N GLU A 67 0.38 -13.37 12.57
CA GLU A 67 -0.61 -14.47 12.50
C GLU A 67 -1.65 -14.26 11.38
N GLU A 68 -1.66 -13.08 10.75
CA GLU A 68 -2.58 -12.79 9.68
C GLU A 68 -2.06 -13.33 8.34
N ARG A 69 -3.00 -13.65 7.45
CA ARG A 69 -2.70 -14.18 6.13
C ARG A 69 -3.55 -13.44 5.11
N VAL A 70 -2.91 -13.03 4.02
CA VAL A 70 -3.60 -12.51 2.84
C VAL A 70 -4.33 -13.67 2.15
N PRO A 71 -5.63 -13.54 1.83
CA PRO A 71 -6.33 -14.60 1.11
C PRO A 71 -5.72 -14.83 -0.27
N ALA A 72 -5.60 -16.11 -0.66
CA ALA A 72 -4.83 -16.51 -1.84
C ALA A 72 -5.32 -15.88 -3.16
N GLU A 73 -6.61 -15.61 -3.25
CA GLU A 73 -7.24 -14.98 -4.43
C GLU A 73 -6.76 -13.54 -4.70
N PHE A 74 -6.22 -12.85 -3.70
CA PHE A 74 -5.69 -11.49 -3.83
C PHE A 74 -4.18 -11.45 -4.09
N LEU A 75 -3.46 -12.56 -3.92
CA LEU A 75 -1.99 -12.58 -4.04
C LEU A 75 -1.49 -12.15 -5.42
N SER A 76 -2.26 -12.42 -6.49
CA SER A 76 -1.91 -11.99 -7.85
C SER A 76 -2.28 -10.53 -8.16
N ARG A 77 -3.07 -9.88 -7.28
CA ARG A 77 -3.60 -8.51 -7.45
C ARG A 77 -2.78 -7.47 -6.68
N ILE A 78 -1.94 -7.91 -5.75
CA ILE A 78 -1.11 -7.04 -4.91
C ILE A 78 0.35 -7.04 -5.39
N HIS A 79 1.06 -5.95 -5.09
CA HIS A 79 2.50 -5.81 -5.36
C HIS A 79 3.37 -6.47 -4.29
N GLY A 80 2.89 -6.59 -3.06
CA GLY A 80 3.67 -7.20 -1.98
C GLY A 80 2.95 -7.25 -0.65
N VAL A 81 3.54 -8.01 0.27
CA VAL A 81 3.05 -8.18 1.65
C VAL A 81 4.15 -7.72 2.60
N PHE A 82 3.78 -6.86 3.54
CA PHE A 82 4.63 -6.36 4.62
C PHE A 82 4.18 -6.99 5.93
N GLU A 83 4.95 -7.98 6.41
CA GLU A 83 4.69 -8.57 7.70
C GLU A 83 5.32 -7.70 8.79
N TYR A 84 4.54 -7.33 9.81
CA TYR A 84 5.05 -6.57 10.94
C TYR A 84 6.21 -7.29 11.63
N SER A 85 7.35 -6.63 11.69
CA SER A 85 8.54 -7.10 12.39
C SER A 85 9.33 -5.93 12.97
N ASP A 86 10.03 -6.15 14.08
CA ASP A 86 10.79 -5.08 14.76
C ASP A 86 12.02 -4.58 13.98
N THR A 87 12.36 -5.21 12.85
CA THR A 87 13.63 -4.96 12.14
C THR A 87 13.49 -4.72 10.64
N SER A 88 12.31 -4.97 10.05
CA SER A 88 12.13 -4.93 8.59
C SER A 88 11.56 -3.62 8.05
N ASN A 89 11.19 -2.66 8.90
CA ASN A 89 10.50 -1.44 8.47
C ASN A 89 11.25 -0.65 7.39
N ALA A 90 12.57 -0.48 7.55
CA ALA A 90 13.38 0.21 6.54
C ALA A 90 13.50 -0.57 5.22
N TYR A 91 13.41 -1.90 5.27
CA TYR A 91 13.44 -2.75 4.09
C TYR A 91 12.13 -2.64 3.30
N TYR A 92 10.99 -2.75 3.98
CA TYR A 92 9.67 -2.57 3.36
C TYR A 92 9.47 -1.13 2.85
N GLY A 93 9.98 -0.14 3.59
CA GLY A 93 10.01 1.25 3.13
C GLY A 93 10.72 1.44 1.78
N ARG A 94 11.86 0.76 1.57
CA ARG A 94 12.57 0.78 0.29
C ARG A 94 11.80 0.09 -0.84
N GLN A 95 11.08 -1.00 -0.55
CA GLN A 95 10.25 -1.67 -1.55
C GLN A 95 9.07 -0.79 -1.97
N LEU A 96 8.39 -0.19 -1.00
CA LEU A 96 7.31 0.75 -1.23
C LEU A 96 7.79 1.93 -2.08
N GLU A 97 8.93 2.53 -1.72
CA GLU A 97 9.49 3.66 -2.46
C GLU A 97 9.88 3.29 -3.90
N ALA A 98 10.46 2.11 -4.11
CA ALA A 98 10.81 1.65 -5.45
C ALA A 98 9.57 1.47 -6.34
N ALA A 99 8.48 0.94 -5.80
CA ALA A 99 7.22 0.81 -6.53
C ALA A 99 6.57 2.18 -6.81
N ALA A 100 6.57 3.08 -5.82
CA ALA A 100 6.03 4.42 -5.97
C ALA A 100 6.79 5.24 -7.03
N GLN A 101 8.13 5.20 -7.01
CA GLN A 101 8.96 5.87 -8.03
C GLN A 101 8.74 5.28 -9.42
N LYS A 102 8.63 3.95 -9.52
CA LYS A 102 8.36 3.29 -10.80
C LYS A 102 7.02 3.74 -11.37
N TYR A 103 5.98 3.81 -10.53
CA TYR A 103 4.67 4.29 -10.92
C TYR A 103 4.72 5.75 -11.42
N GLU A 104 5.39 6.64 -10.68
CA GLU A 104 5.59 8.05 -11.09
C GLU A 104 6.32 8.23 -12.41
N ILE A 105 7.26 7.35 -12.74
CA ILE A 105 8.02 7.41 -14.01
C ILE A 105 7.17 6.91 -15.20
N GLN A 106 6.17 6.07 -14.93
CA GLN A 106 5.32 5.45 -15.95
C GLN A 106 4.03 6.26 -16.24
N LEU A 107 3.73 7.27 -15.43
CA LEU A 107 2.70 8.29 -15.65
C LEU A 107 3.06 9.21 -16.83
#